data_AF-A0A2N2B820-F1
#
_entry.id   AF-A0A2N2B820-F1
#
_cell.length_a   1.000
_cell.length_b   1.000
_cell.length_c   1.000
_cell.angle_alpha   90.00
_cell.angle_beta   90.00
_cell.angle_gamma   90.00
#
_symmetry.space_group_name_H-M   'P 1'
#
loop_
_entity.id
_entity.type
_entity.pdbx_description
1 polymer ?
#
loop_
_entity_poly.entity_id
_entity_poly.type
_entity_poly.pdbx_seq_one_letter_code
_entity_poly.pdbx_strand_id
1 'polypeptide(L)' 'DDGVGSYQVVKGNGLKGMETRVADLSGFLSFGSPEGEGFNIHAVLPI' A
#
# COMPACT_ATOMS: atom_id res chain seq x y z
N ASP A 1 -6.01 -0.64 -8.43
CA ASP A 1 -7.24 -1.39 -8.61
C ASP A 1 -8.39 -0.40 -8.64
N ASP A 2 -9.36 -0.61 -9.53
CA ASP A 2 -10.48 0.29 -9.81
C ASP A 2 -11.81 -0.22 -9.21
N GLY A 3 -11.73 -1.07 -8.18
CA GLY A 3 -12.90 -1.48 -7.40
C GLY A 3 -13.57 -0.34 -6.62
N VAL A 4 -14.51 -0.67 -5.74
CA VAL A 4 -15.28 0.34 -4.98
C VAL A 4 -14.49 1.02 -3.86
N GLY A 5 -13.31 0.49 -3.54
CA GLY A 5 -12.49 0.94 -2.42
C GLY A 5 -13.01 0.47 -1.06
N SER A 6 -12.40 0.96 0.01
CA SER A 6 -12.79 0.67 1.39
C SER A 6 -12.66 1.90 2.25
N TYR A 7 -13.71 2.21 3.00
CA TYR A 7 -13.71 3.32 3.98
C TYR A 7 -12.54 3.23 4.97
N GLN A 8 -12.12 2.00 5.30
CA GLN A 8 -10.96 1.77 6.15
C GLN A 8 -10.03 0.73 5.54
N VAL A 9 -8.74 1.07 5.43
CA VAL A 9 -7.70 0.12 5.08
C VAL A 9 -7.17 -0.53 6.35
N VAL A 10 -7.47 -1.83 6.53
CA VAL A 10 -6.89 -2.63 7.61
C VAL A 10 -5.62 -3.30 7.13
N LYS A 11 -4.48 -3.05 7.80
CA LYS A 11 -3.19 -3.66 7.44
C LYS A 11 -3.17 -5.16 7.78
N GLY A 12 -3.52 -5.99 6.80
CA GLY A 12 -3.30 -7.43 6.86
C GLY A 12 -1.83 -7.84 6.72
N ASN A 13 -1.56 -9.15 6.82
CA ASN A 13 -0.19 -9.68 6.73
C ASN A 13 0.51 -9.35 5.40
N GLY A 14 -0.25 -9.24 4.30
CA GLY A 14 0.29 -8.81 3.00
C GLY A 14 0.87 -7.40 3.03
N LEU A 15 0.11 -6.42 3.52
CA LEU A 15 0.55 -5.02 3.64
C LEU A 15 1.75 -4.90 4.57
N LYS A 16 1.72 -5.58 5.72
CA LYS A 16 2.85 -5.61 6.65
C LYS A 16 4.11 -6.19 6.00
N GLY A 17 3.97 -7.29 5.27
CA GLY A 17 5.10 -7.92 4.57
C GLY A 17 5.70 -7.03 3.46
N MET A 18 4.87 -6.24 2.77
CA MET A 18 5.35 -5.27 1.79
C MET A 18 6.09 -4.12 2.47
N GLU A 19 5.56 -3.59 3.59
CA GLU A 19 6.24 -2.55 4.38
C GLU A 19 7.63 -3.01 4.82
N THR A 20 7.75 -4.22 5.37
CA THR A 20 9.06 -4.78 5.77
C THR A 20 10.02 -4.86 4.58
N ARG A 21 9.60 -5.45 3.45
CA ARG A 21 10.47 -5.62 2.27
C ARG A 21 10.93 -4.30 1.67
N VAL A 22 10.05 -3.30 1.63
CA VAL A 22 10.39 -1.98 1.12
C VAL A 22 11.32 -1.25 2.09
N ALA A 23 11.09 -1.37 3.40
CA ALA A 23 11.98 -0.81 4.41
C ALA A 23 13.39 -1.45 4.39
N ASP A 24 13.50 -2.75 4.17
CA ASP A 24 14.79 -3.46 4.04
C ASP A 24 15.63 -2.92 2.88
N LEU A 25 14.98 -2.34 1.86
CA LEU A 25 15.62 -1.69 0.71
C LEU A 25 15.82 -0.18 0.91
N SER A 26 15.66 0.34 2.13
CA SER A 26 15.64 1.78 2.42
C SER A 26 14.63 2.56 1.59
N GLY A 27 13.55 1.88 1.17
CA GLY A 27 12.46 2.46 0.40
C GLY A 27 11.31 2.95 1.27
N PHE A 28 10.30 3.49 0.61
CA PHE A 28 9.07 3.97 1.21
C PHE A 28 7.84 3.34 0.56
N LEU A 29 6.85 2.95 1.36
CA LEU A 29 5.58 2.39 0.89
C LEU A 29 4.43 3.25 1.39
N SER A 30 3.50 3.60 0.49
CA SER A 30 2.21 4.20 0.81
C SER A 30 1.09 3.45 0.11
N PHE A 31 -0.11 3.52 0.67
CA PHE A 31 -1.30 2.90 0.11
C PHE A 31 -2.55 3.62 0.60
N GLY A 32 -3.61 3.53 -0.18
CA GLY A 32 -4.86 4.21 0.08
C GLY A 32 -6.03 3.56 -0.65
N SER A 33 -7.22 3.86 -0.18
CA SER A 33 -8.46 3.37 -0.78
C SER A 33 -9.55 4.45 -0.69
N PRO A 34 -9.47 5.53 -1.48
CA PRO A 34 -10.51 6.53 -1.49
C PRO A 34 -11.86 5.89 -1.91
N GLU A 35 -12.95 6.37 -1.32
CA GLU A 35 -14.29 5.86 -1.61
C GLU A 35 -14.62 6.05 -3.10
N GLY A 36 -14.98 4.97 -3.79
CA GLY A 36 -15.29 5.01 -5.22
C GLY A 36 -14.08 5.07 -6.16
N GLU A 37 -12.84 5.06 -5.64
CA GLU A 37 -11.60 5.13 -6.44
C GLU A 37 -10.75 3.86 -6.36
N GLY A 38 -11.24 2.82 -5.69
CA GLY A 38 -10.56 1.53 -5.59
C GLY A 38 -9.40 1.55 -4.59
N PHE A 39 -8.29 0.91 -4.96
CA PHE A 39 -7.14 0.71 -4.08
C PHE A 39 -5.83 1.02 -4.81
N ASN A 40 -4.96 1.79 -4.16
CA ASN A 40 -3.65 2.15 -4.67
C ASN A 40 -2.53 1.73 -3.71
N ILE A 41 -1.38 1.38 -4.28
CA ILE A 41 -0.12 1.11 -3.58
C ILE A 41 0.97 1.85 -4.36
N HIS A 42 1.76 2.67 -3.68
CA HIS A 42 2.95 3.31 -4.23
C HIS A 42 4.18 2.94 -3.41
N ALA A 43 5.19 2.38 -4.08
CA ALA A 43 6.50 2.08 -3.50
C ALA A 43 7.57 2.94 -4.18
N VAL A 44 8.46 3.52 -3.39
CA VAL A 44 9.64 4.26 -3.85
C VAL A 44 10.87 3.51 -3.37
N LEU A 45 11.75 3.13 -4.29
CA LEU A 45 12.99 2.40 -4.00
C LEU A 45 14.20 3.25 -4.42
N PRO A 46 15.27 3.30 -3.62
CA PRO A 46 16.55 3.85 -4.04
C PRO A 46 17.15 3.07 -5.22
N ILE A 47 17.93 3.73 -6.07
CA ILE A 47 18.64 3.13 -7.21
C ILE A 47 20.07 2.77 -6.78
#